data_AF-A0A1A8C314-F1
#
_entry.id   AF-A0A1A8C314-F1
#
_cell.length_a   1.000
_cell.length_b   1.000
_cell.length_c   1.000
_cell.angle_alpha   90.00
_cell.angle_beta   90.00
_cell.angle_gamma   90.00
#
_symmetry.space_group_name_H-M   'P 1'
#
loop_
_entity.id
_entity.type
_entity.pdbx_description
1 polymer ?
#
loop_
_entity_poly.entity_id
_entity_poly.type
_entity_poly.pdbx_seq_one_letter_code
_entity_poly.pdbx_strand_id
1 'polypeptide(L)' 'TGNTVIEAVRVLIEHGVQPKHIILLSLFSTPHGARSIIQEFPEITILTTEVHPVAPTHFGQRYFGTD' A
#
# COMPACT_ATOMS: atom_id res chain seq x y z
N THR A 1 -7.49 -2.70 -3.61
CA THR A 1 -8.29 -2.70 -2.37
C THR A 1 -7.52 -2.09 -1.22
N GLY A 2 -6.22 -2.36 -1.07
CA GLY A 2 -5.38 -1.76 -0.01
C GLY A 2 -5.32 -2.60 1.27
N ASN A 3 -6.13 -3.66 1.37
CA ASN A 3 -6.27 -4.49 2.59
C ASN A 3 -4.93 -5.03 3.13
N THR A 4 -4.06 -5.57 2.28
CA THR A 4 -2.76 -6.09 2.71
C THR A 4 -1.88 -5.02 3.34
N VAL A 5 -1.91 -3.80 2.79
CA VAL A 5 -1.17 -2.67 3.35
C VAL A 5 -1.81 -2.23 4.66
N ILE A 6 -3.14 -2.16 4.72
CA ILE A 6 -3.86 -1.77 5.94
C ILE A 6 -3.48 -2.68 7.10
N GLU A 7 -3.47 -4.00 6.89
CA GLU A 7 -3.11 -4.96 7.92
C GLU A 7 -1.65 -4.82 8.35
N ALA A 8 -0.73 -4.66 7.40
CA ALA A 8 0.68 -4.42 7.73
C ALA A 8 0.88 -3.14 8.56
N VAL A 9 0.14 -2.08 8.26
CA VAL A 9 0.17 -0.82 9.02
C VAL A 9 -0.41 -1.01 10.43
N ARG A 10 -1.49 -1.79 10.61
CA ARG A 10 -2.02 -2.12 11.94
C ARG A 10 -0.97 -2.79 12.82
N VAL A 11 -0.27 -3.79 12.29
CA VAL A 11 0.79 -4.50 13.02
C VAL A 11 1.90 -3.52 13.44
N LEU A 12 2.32 -2.59 12.57
CA LEU A 12 3.32 -1.58 12.94
C LEU A 12 2.83 -0.67 14.09
N ILE A 13 1.58 -0.23 14.04
CA ILE A 13 0.97 0.62 15.07
C ILE A 13 0.84 -0.13 16.41
N GLU A 14 0.43 -1.39 16.38
CA GLU A 14 0.37 -2.26 17.57
C GLU A 14 1.73 -2.39 18.26
N HIS A 15 2.82 -2.32 17.50
CA HIS A 15 4.20 -2.32 18.01
C HIS A 15 4.76 -0.92 18.31
N GLY A 16 3.88 0.11 18.34
CA GLY A 16 4.23 1.47 18.78
C GLY A 16 4.77 2.39 17.68
N VAL A 17 4.73 1.99 16.41
CA VAL A 17 5.10 2.88 15.30
C VAL A 17 3.99 3.90 15.08
N GLN A 18 4.33 5.19 15.16
CA GLN A 18 3.37 6.27 14.90
C GLN A 18 3.09 6.38 13.38
N PRO A 19 1.83 6.52 12.94
CA PRO A 19 1.46 6.59 11.52
C PRO A 19 2.23 7.64 10.71
N LYS A 20 2.48 8.83 11.29
CA LYS A 20 3.27 9.91 10.66
C LYS A 20 4.71 9.54 10.28
N HIS A 21 5.24 8.45 10.83
CA HIS A 21 6.58 7.94 10.52
C HIS A 21 6.54 6.78 9.50
N ILE A 22 5.36 6.42 8.99
CA ILE A 22 5.19 5.34 8.03
C ILE A 22 5.10 5.94 6.62
N ILE A 23 6.00 5.48 5.74
CA ILE A 23 5.99 5.80 4.32
C ILE A 23 5.70 4.51 3.54
N LEU A 24 4.56 4.45 2.87
CA LEU A 24 4.25 3.39 1.92
C LEU A 24 4.91 3.70 0.58
N LEU A 25 5.93 2.92 0.23
CA LEU A 25 6.53 2.94 -1.10
C LEU A 25 5.87 1.89 -1.98
N SER A 26 5.37 2.28 -3.15
CA SER A 26 4.72 1.38 -4.10
C SER A 26 5.07 1.72 -5.54
N LEU A 27 5.04 0.72 -6.42
CA LEU A 27 5.15 0.96 -7.86
C LEU A 27 3.79 1.35 -8.44
N PHE A 28 2.76 0.60 -8.06
CA PHE A 28 1.43 0.70 -8.63
C PHE A 28 0.41 0.93 -7.53
N SER A 29 -0.48 1.89 -7.73
CA SER A 29 -1.61 2.10 -6.84
C SER A 29 -2.90 2.30 -7.63
N THR A 30 -4.04 1.93 -7.04
CA THR A 30 -5.35 2.29 -7.59
C THR A 30 -5.96 3.45 -6.80
N PRO A 31 -6.75 4.33 -7.43
CA PRO A 31 -7.43 5.42 -6.72
C PRO A 31 -8.28 4.95 -5.54
N HIS A 32 -8.84 3.73 -5.65
CA HIS A 32 -9.60 3.12 -4.56
C HIS A 32 -8.67 2.65 -3.43
N GLY A 33 -7.58 1.93 -3.75
CA GLY A 33 -6.64 1.45 -2.74
C GLY A 33 -5.97 2.58 -1.95
N ALA A 34 -5.49 3.62 -2.64
CA ALA A 34 -4.89 4.78 -1.99
C ALA A 34 -5.88 5.49 -1.04
N ARG A 35 -7.13 5.69 -1.47
CA ARG A 35 -8.17 6.30 -0.64
C ARG A 35 -8.49 5.47 0.59
N SER A 36 -8.64 4.14 0.44
CA SER A 36 -8.90 3.26 1.57
C SER A 36 -7.79 3.32 2.63
N ILE A 37 -6.53 3.40 2.21
CA ILE A 37 -5.40 3.50 3.13
C ILE A 37 -5.37 4.86 3.86
N ILE A 38 -5.55 5.96 3.14
CA ILE A 38 -5.54 7.32 3.73
C ILE A 38 -6.75 7.56 4.64
N GLN A 39 -7.91 6.98 4.33
CA GLN A 39 -9.09 7.07 5.20
C GLN A 39 -8.87 6.37 6.54
N GLU A 40 -8.17 5.24 6.53
CA GLU A 40 -7.86 4.49 7.76
C GLU A 40 -6.69 5.14 8.54
N PHE A 41 -5.67 5.63 7.85
CA PHE A 41 -4.47 6.21 8.46
C PHE A 41 -4.11 7.56 7.82
N PRO A 42 -4.77 8.66 8.24
CA PRO A 42 -4.64 9.97 7.59
C PRO A 42 -3.23 10.58 7.64
N GLU A 43 -2.40 10.16 8.59
CA GLU A 43 -1.05 10.69 8.79
C GLU A 43 0.03 9.94 8.00
N ILE A 44 -0.27 8.83 7.33
CA ILE A 44 0.74 8.10 6.55
C ILE A 44 1.07 8.85 5.27
N THR A 45 2.30 8.69 4.78
CA THR A 45 2.68 9.17 3.45
C THR A 45 2.67 8.02 2.45
N ILE A 46 2.03 8.21 1.29
CA ILE A 46 2.09 7.26 0.17
C ILE A 46 2.94 7.88 -0.94
N LEU A 47 4.02 7.19 -1.33
CA LEU A 47 4.81 7.52 -2.51
C LEU A 47 4.66 6.38 -3.52
N THR A 48 4.17 6.72 -4.72
CA THR A 48 3.89 5.75 -5.77
C THR A 48 4.36 6.26 -7.13
N THR A 49 4.80 5.35 -8.01
CA THR A 49 5.24 5.75 -9.36
C THR A 49 4.06 5.99 -10.31
N GLU A 50 2.96 5.25 -10.14
CA GLU A 50 1.75 5.45 -10.95
C GLU A 50 0.47 5.20 -10.16
N VAL A 51 -0.59 5.90 -10.58
CA VAL A 51 -1.96 5.67 -10.11
C VAL A 51 -2.83 5.31 -11.30
N HIS A 52 -3.30 4.06 -11.34
CA HIS A 52 -4.05 3.51 -12.46
C HIS A 52 -5.34 2.80 -11.97
N PRO A 53 -6.46 2.81 -12.73
CA PRO A 53 -7.70 2.16 -12.31
C PRO A 53 -7.56 0.65 -12.04
N VAL A 54 -6.63 -0.01 -12.73
CA VAL A 54 -6.38 -1.45 -12.65
C VAL A 54 -4.99 -1.71 -12.05
N ALA A 55 -4.92 -2.57 -11.05
CA ALA A 55 -3.67 -3.02 -10.43
C ALA A 55 -3.04 -4.18 -11.23
N PRO A 56 -1.70 -4.23 -11.37
CA PRO A 56 -1.03 -5.35 -12.01
C PRO A 56 -0.94 -6.55 -11.04
N THR A 57 -1.89 -7.46 -11.13
CA THR A 57 -2.03 -8.64 -10.23
C THR A 57 -0.95 -9.70 -10.40
N HIS A 58 -0.23 -9.68 -11.53
CA HIS A 58 0.78 -10.69 -11.88
C HIS A 58 2.22 -10.22 -11.62
N PHE A 59 2.42 -9.11 -10.89
CA PHE A 59 3.75 -8.58 -10.65
C PHE A 59 4.69 -9.62 -10.02
N GLY A 60 4.24 -10.34 -8.99
CA GLY A 60 5.04 -11.36 -8.32
C GLY A 60 5.46 -12.49 -9.27
N GLN A 61 4.51 -13.03 -10.06
CA GLN A 61 4.79 -14.11 -11.00
C GLN A 61 5.82 -13.70 -12.05
N ARG A 62 5.64 -12.52 -12.66
CA ARG A 62 6.57 -12.00 -13.67
C ARG A 62 7.92 -11.62 -13.10
N TYR A 63 7.95 -11.03 -11.92
CA TYR A 63 9.20 -10.60 -11.27
C TYR A 63 10.04 -11.80 -10.86
N PHE A 64 9.42 -12.85 -10.32
CA PHE A 64 10.12 -14.05 -9.86
C PHE A 64 10.25 -15.15 -10.92
N GLY A 65 9.64 -14.99 -12.10
CA GLY A 65 9.70 -15.98 -13.19
C GLY A 65 8.93 -17.27 -12.86
N THR A 66 7.80 -17.15 -12.17
CA THR A 66 6.95 -18.28 -11.75
C THR A 66 5.61 -18.30 -12.48
N ASP A 67 5.58 -17.77 -13.72
CA ASP A 67 4.45 -17.92 -14.63
C ASP A 67 4.26 -19.40 -15.05
#